data_AF-A0A7K0KFI3-F1
#
_entry.id   AF-A0A7K0KFI3-F1
#
_cell.length_a   1.000
_cell.length_b   1.000
_cell.length_c   1.000
_cell.angle_alpha   90.00
_cell.angle_beta   90.00
_cell.angle_gamma   90.00
#
_symmetry.space_group_name_H-M   'P 1'
#
loop_
_entity.id
_entity.type
_entity.pdbx_description
1 polymer ?
#
loop_
_entity_poly.entity_id
_entity_poly.type
_entity_poly.pdbx_seq_one_letter_code
_entity_poly.pdbx_strand_id
1 'polypeptide(L)'
;MSNKQECTFTSCAPYPKVRQLAHGLKDGDYASICKAADMMADGIREMAAGRNCVLVPIPNHHGRAIYTKTLANEISRRTGIPTWDILSCRPHMPLHYAKKNDLKPEGIYLKLNLYRQVPEQFTPIVIDNVLDTGYTAGAAIKAVGHPNTMLAVLGHTKNHLTNKNFQFNLIPTNMEKKMQEQPSDKKQSADSTKKQVKNKTDTPLAVYQRLKSKHPDALILMRNGDFYRSLNEDAQKLSDTLRIPAQKPKFKKDGELIAEFPHHVLDVYLPRLIRAGNRVAIADMQEPSKKQTTNQTKNQTQTDTMEKKTEKKKTKTKEAKVDKTETAKVDKTEVKAETKKNDKAVEQSADAKVHKPREPQMVTVNGEKVTHGHAFQSNQDPNKWYFTARIDGQQLRPQLMKPEDAVAYQKRETTVEGLMQTYYPTKLAKKVTPEEYKADNKLSDGRIIDKMVVYKEHDEQRQDVGKYKLYTQVGEQKMSRTMSKEDLNAYFDRVTTPSKLVEKNFGEQLHLASFYNQFKLEEGVKEVRIAKSQQGDWTVSAKLDDDRMTGKAVLSWHDKQALFTHKTATKEQLAARYLNTEIKEMQTEKVSAKQAFKR
;
A
#
# COMPACT_ATOMS: atom_id res chain seq x y z
N MET A 1 -22.99 -21.15 -27.47
CA MET A 1 -22.59 -20.99 -26.04
C MET A 1 -21.25 -21.69 -25.85
N SER A 2 -20.44 -21.32 -24.84
CA SER A 2 -19.18 -22.03 -24.55
C SER A 2 -19.44 -23.06 -23.45
N ASN A 3 -19.39 -24.35 -23.81
CA ASN A 3 -19.60 -25.45 -22.87
C ASN A 3 -18.37 -25.56 -21.96
N LYS A 4 -18.42 -24.90 -20.80
CA LYS A 4 -17.46 -25.11 -19.72
C LYS A 4 -17.71 -26.47 -19.08
N GLN A 5 -16.65 -27.19 -18.72
CA GLN A 5 -16.76 -28.36 -17.88
C GLN A 5 -17.05 -27.91 -16.44
N GLU A 6 -18.14 -28.36 -15.85
CA GLU A 6 -18.42 -28.10 -14.43
C GLU A 6 -17.51 -28.94 -13.54
N CYS A 7 -17.10 -28.38 -12.40
CA CYS A 7 -16.41 -29.08 -11.34
C CYS A 7 -16.92 -28.58 -9.99
N THR A 8 -17.37 -29.49 -9.14
CA THR A 8 -17.77 -29.18 -7.77
C THR A 8 -16.55 -29.07 -6.87
N PHE A 9 -16.55 -28.08 -5.98
CA PHE A 9 -15.46 -27.92 -5.00
C PHE A 9 -15.94 -27.59 -3.59
N THR A 10 -15.21 -28.08 -2.58
CA THR A 10 -15.37 -27.62 -1.19
C THR A 10 -14.27 -26.63 -0.82
N SER A 11 -14.58 -25.70 0.09
CA SER A 11 -13.59 -24.78 0.64
C SER A 11 -13.95 -24.33 2.04
N CYS A 12 -12.98 -24.41 2.96
CA CYS A 12 -13.19 -24.10 4.38
C CYS A 12 -13.57 -22.63 4.62
N ALA A 13 -13.01 -21.70 3.83
CA ALA A 13 -13.30 -20.28 3.91
C ALA A 13 -12.81 -19.49 2.69
N PRO A 14 -13.29 -18.24 2.47
CA PRO A 14 -12.63 -17.28 1.60
C PRO A 14 -11.17 -17.05 2.04
N TYR A 15 -10.25 -17.01 1.07
CA TYR A 15 -8.79 -16.96 1.26
C TYR A 15 -8.31 -15.95 2.33
N PRO A 16 -8.85 -14.72 2.47
CA PRO A 16 -8.43 -13.80 3.53
C PRO A 16 -8.53 -14.38 4.96
N LYS A 17 -9.50 -15.26 5.24
CA LYS A 17 -9.67 -15.89 6.57
C LYS A 17 -8.63 -17.00 6.85
N VAL A 18 -8.18 -17.70 5.82
CA VAL A 18 -7.19 -18.79 5.92
C VAL A 18 -5.78 -18.39 5.46
N ARG A 19 -5.55 -17.11 5.14
CA ARG A 19 -4.32 -16.63 4.51
C ARG A 19 -3.05 -17.03 5.26
N GLN A 20 -3.01 -16.88 6.59
CA GLN A 20 -1.84 -17.25 7.40
C GLN A 20 -1.57 -18.76 7.30
N LEU A 21 -2.61 -19.58 7.46
CA LEU A 21 -2.55 -21.03 7.37
C LEU A 21 -2.07 -21.48 5.97
N ALA A 22 -2.60 -20.86 4.91
CA ALA A 22 -2.21 -21.08 3.53
C ALA A 22 -0.79 -20.62 3.16
N HIS A 23 -0.15 -19.76 3.98
CA HIS A 23 1.28 -19.46 3.90
C HIS A 23 2.09 -20.52 4.67
N GLY A 24 1.75 -20.81 5.93
CA GLY A 24 2.42 -21.87 6.72
C GLY A 24 2.47 -23.22 6.01
N LEU A 25 1.41 -23.60 5.28
CA LEU A 25 1.40 -24.75 4.37
C LEU A 25 2.55 -24.72 3.34
N LYS A 26 2.80 -23.58 2.69
CA LYS A 26 3.86 -23.43 1.67
C LYS A 26 5.25 -23.43 2.30
N ASP A 27 5.35 -22.87 3.49
CA ASP A 27 6.59 -22.78 4.27
C ASP A 27 6.93 -24.12 4.96
N GLY A 28 6.03 -25.11 4.91
CA GLY A 28 6.22 -26.46 5.42
C GLY A 28 5.87 -26.65 6.90
N ASP A 29 5.23 -25.67 7.54
CA ASP A 29 4.82 -25.75 8.94
C ASP A 29 3.80 -26.87 9.17
N TYR A 30 4.25 -27.90 9.90
CA TYR A 30 3.44 -29.06 10.25
C TYR A 30 2.21 -28.71 11.10
N ALA A 31 2.29 -27.70 11.98
CA ALA A 31 1.15 -27.28 12.79
C ALA A 31 0.05 -26.65 11.91
N SER A 32 0.42 -25.82 10.95
CA SER A 32 -0.48 -25.31 9.92
C SER A 32 -1.05 -26.43 9.04
N ILE A 33 -0.24 -27.43 8.66
CA ILE A 33 -0.68 -28.57 7.84
C ILE A 33 -1.72 -29.43 8.59
N CYS A 34 -1.49 -29.79 9.85
CA CYS A 34 -2.48 -30.49 10.68
C CYS A 34 -3.78 -29.69 10.79
N LYS A 35 -3.69 -28.41 11.16
CA LYS A 35 -4.88 -27.55 11.34
C LYS A 35 -5.65 -27.32 10.04
N ALA A 36 -4.97 -27.27 8.89
CA ALA A 36 -5.63 -27.25 7.58
C ALA A 36 -6.32 -28.58 7.26
N ALA A 37 -5.68 -29.72 7.57
CA ALA A 37 -6.27 -31.04 7.39
C ALA A 37 -7.51 -31.25 8.28
N ASP A 38 -7.49 -30.77 9.52
CA ASP A 38 -8.67 -30.73 10.40
C ASP A 38 -9.81 -29.91 9.77
N MET A 39 -9.51 -28.70 9.30
CA MET A 39 -10.51 -27.83 8.64
C MET A 39 -11.06 -28.39 7.31
N MET A 40 -10.27 -29.20 6.59
CA MET A 40 -10.68 -29.79 5.30
C MET A 40 -11.35 -31.16 5.45
N ALA A 41 -11.15 -31.88 6.56
CA ALA A 41 -11.60 -33.26 6.72
C ALA A 41 -13.12 -33.43 6.57
N ASP A 42 -13.94 -32.59 7.21
CA ASP A 42 -15.40 -32.73 7.19
C ASP A 42 -16.00 -32.48 5.80
N GLY A 43 -15.58 -31.39 5.13
CA GLY A 43 -15.99 -31.12 3.76
C GLY A 43 -15.58 -32.22 2.78
N ILE A 44 -14.43 -32.86 3.00
CA ILE A 44 -13.96 -34.00 2.20
C ILE A 44 -14.74 -35.30 2.53
N ARG A 45 -15.12 -35.53 3.79
CA ARG A 45 -16.01 -36.65 4.18
C ARG A 45 -17.37 -36.53 3.50
N GLU A 46 -17.96 -35.33 3.47
CA GLU A 46 -19.23 -35.08 2.76
C GLU A 46 -19.10 -35.34 1.25
N MET A 47 -18.01 -34.90 0.62
CA MET A 47 -17.77 -35.16 -0.81
C MET A 47 -17.53 -36.65 -1.12
N ALA A 48 -16.94 -37.39 -0.20
CA ALA A 48 -16.67 -38.83 -0.33
C ALA A 48 -17.85 -39.71 0.11
N ALA A 49 -18.93 -39.15 0.66
CA ALA A 49 -20.08 -39.92 1.11
C ALA A 49 -20.67 -40.78 -0.04
N GLY A 50 -20.73 -42.10 0.17
CA GLY A 50 -21.19 -43.07 -0.83
C GLY A 50 -20.24 -43.30 -2.02
N ARG A 51 -18.98 -42.85 -1.95
CA ARG A 51 -18.01 -42.96 -3.05
C ARG A 51 -16.66 -43.53 -2.58
N ASN A 52 -16.11 -44.46 -3.35
CA ASN A 52 -14.71 -44.86 -3.20
C ASN A 52 -13.81 -43.72 -3.70
N CYS A 53 -13.29 -42.88 -2.80
CA CYS A 53 -12.49 -41.72 -3.18
C CYS A 53 -10.98 -41.97 -3.11
N VAL A 54 -10.20 -41.15 -3.82
CA VAL A 54 -8.73 -41.04 -3.69
C VAL A 54 -8.32 -39.58 -3.63
N LEU A 55 -7.37 -39.21 -2.77
CA LEU A 55 -6.86 -37.84 -2.64
C LEU A 55 -5.68 -37.63 -3.59
N VAL A 56 -5.79 -36.67 -4.51
CA VAL A 56 -4.78 -36.40 -5.55
C VAL A 56 -4.16 -35.01 -5.33
N PRO A 57 -2.95 -34.90 -4.75
CA PRO A 57 -2.36 -33.61 -4.42
C PRO A 57 -1.80 -32.90 -5.66
N ILE A 58 -2.13 -31.61 -5.84
CA ILE A 58 -1.60 -30.80 -6.94
C ILE A 58 -0.10 -30.53 -6.78
N PRO A 59 0.73 -30.72 -7.83
CA PRO A 59 2.13 -30.32 -7.85
C PRO A 59 2.30 -28.80 -7.84
N ASN A 60 3.22 -28.31 -7.02
CA ASN A 60 3.59 -26.89 -7.00
C ASN A 60 4.68 -26.59 -8.05
N HIS A 61 5.10 -25.33 -8.12
CA HIS A 61 6.03 -24.82 -9.14
C HIS A 61 7.42 -25.49 -9.20
N HIS A 62 7.79 -26.30 -8.20
CA HIS A 62 8.97 -27.17 -8.23
C HIS A 62 8.74 -28.51 -8.96
N GLY A 63 7.57 -28.73 -9.56
CA GLY A 63 7.24 -29.96 -10.32
C GLY A 63 6.60 -31.09 -9.53
N ARG A 64 6.52 -30.99 -8.19
CA ARG A 64 5.99 -32.01 -7.27
C ARG A 64 5.07 -31.40 -6.21
N ALA A 65 4.23 -32.21 -5.58
CA ALA A 65 3.26 -31.76 -4.57
C ALA A 65 3.89 -31.16 -3.30
N ILE A 66 4.97 -31.76 -2.78
CA ILE A 66 5.68 -31.34 -1.56
C ILE A 66 4.66 -31.13 -0.41
N TYR A 67 4.39 -29.90 0.03
CA TYR A 67 3.44 -29.61 1.11
C TYR A 67 2.01 -30.09 0.81
N THR A 68 1.57 -30.09 -0.45
CA THR A 68 0.23 -30.56 -0.83
C THR A 68 0.09 -32.06 -0.60
N LYS A 69 1.19 -32.82 -0.72
CA LYS A 69 1.23 -34.25 -0.40
C LYS A 69 1.20 -34.49 1.10
N THR A 70 1.94 -33.70 1.88
CA THR A 70 1.88 -33.75 3.34
C THR A 70 0.47 -33.45 3.84
N LEU A 71 -0.19 -32.42 3.30
CA LEU A 71 -1.59 -32.10 3.58
C LEU A 71 -2.54 -33.24 3.20
N ALA A 72 -2.42 -33.82 2.00
CA ALA A 72 -3.26 -34.93 1.59
C ALA A 72 -3.08 -36.17 2.49
N ASN A 73 -1.84 -36.50 2.89
CA ASN A 73 -1.56 -37.57 3.87
C ASN A 73 -2.16 -37.27 5.26
N GLU A 74 -2.15 -36.00 5.67
CA GLU A 74 -2.68 -35.53 6.97
C GLU A 74 -4.22 -35.55 7.00
N ILE A 75 -4.86 -35.27 5.86
CA ILE A 75 -6.30 -35.47 5.61
C ILE A 75 -6.61 -36.97 5.56
N SER A 76 -5.80 -37.77 4.86
CA SER A 76 -5.95 -39.23 4.72
C SER A 76 -6.02 -39.93 6.08
N ARG A 77 -5.13 -39.54 7.02
CA ARG A 77 -5.16 -40.04 8.42
C ARG A 77 -6.42 -39.64 9.21
N ARG A 78 -7.21 -38.66 8.74
CA ARG A 78 -8.48 -38.22 9.36
C ARG A 78 -9.71 -38.80 8.68
N THR A 79 -9.67 -38.98 7.35
CA THR A 79 -10.84 -39.37 6.54
C THR A 79 -10.83 -40.85 6.14
N GLY A 80 -9.70 -41.55 6.27
CA GLY A 80 -9.51 -42.91 5.77
C GLY A 80 -9.31 -42.99 4.25
N ILE A 81 -9.42 -41.88 3.52
CA ILE A 81 -9.34 -41.83 2.06
C ILE A 81 -7.86 -41.90 1.64
N PRO A 82 -7.41 -42.86 0.82
CA PRO A 82 -5.99 -43.02 0.46
C PRO A 82 -5.48 -41.86 -0.43
N THR A 83 -4.20 -41.49 -0.26
CA THR A 83 -3.54 -40.45 -1.06
C THR A 83 -2.73 -41.04 -2.20
N TRP A 84 -2.99 -40.57 -3.43
CA TRP A 84 -2.35 -41.02 -4.67
C TRP A 84 -1.59 -39.85 -5.33
N ASP A 85 -0.27 -39.83 -5.13
CA ASP A 85 0.67 -38.83 -5.68
C ASP A 85 0.98 -39.09 -7.17
N ILE A 86 -0.03 -38.93 -8.03
CA ILE A 86 -0.01 -39.33 -9.45
C ILE A 86 0.24 -38.19 -10.45
N LEU A 87 0.35 -36.94 -9.97
CA LEU A 87 0.55 -35.75 -10.80
C LEU A 87 1.95 -35.14 -10.63
N SER A 88 2.51 -34.66 -11.73
CA SER A 88 3.75 -33.88 -11.77
C SER A 88 3.69 -32.75 -12.79
N CYS A 89 4.65 -31.83 -12.77
CA CYS A 89 4.93 -30.93 -13.89
C CYS A 89 6.43 -30.69 -14.05
N ARG A 90 6.82 -30.05 -15.16
CA ARG A 90 8.15 -29.44 -15.26
C ARG A 90 8.23 -28.25 -14.29
N PRO A 91 9.33 -28.05 -13.56
CA PRO A 91 9.52 -26.85 -12.73
C PRO A 91 9.34 -25.57 -13.56
N HIS A 92 8.68 -24.57 -12.99
CA HIS A 92 8.32 -23.33 -13.68
C HIS A 92 8.34 -22.13 -12.73
N MET A 93 8.33 -20.91 -13.27
CA MET A 93 8.22 -19.69 -12.45
C MET A 93 6.87 -19.66 -11.71
N PRO A 94 6.82 -19.27 -10.42
CA PRO A 94 5.54 -19.16 -9.69
C PRO A 94 4.57 -18.19 -10.38
N LEU A 95 3.30 -18.59 -10.51
CA LEU A 95 2.27 -17.80 -11.19
C LEU A 95 2.11 -16.38 -10.62
N HIS A 96 2.40 -16.17 -9.33
CA HIS A 96 2.34 -14.84 -8.72
C HIS A 96 3.47 -13.90 -9.21
N TYR A 97 4.65 -14.42 -9.57
CA TYR A 97 5.70 -13.63 -10.21
C TYR A 97 5.34 -13.33 -11.67
N ALA A 98 4.76 -14.28 -12.39
CA ALA A 98 4.31 -14.03 -13.76
C ALA A 98 3.22 -12.95 -13.81
N LYS A 99 2.18 -13.04 -12.95
CA LYS A 99 1.15 -11.99 -12.77
C LYS A 99 1.72 -10.62 -12.37
N LYS A 100 2.88 -10.57 -11.70
CA LYS A 100 3.57 -9.33 -11.29
C LYS A 100 4.41 -8.70 -12.41
N ASN A 101 4.65 -9.41 -13.51
CA ASN A 101 5.38 -8.96 -14.69
C ASN A 101 4.48 -8.89 -15.94
N ASP A 102 3.16 -8.72 -15.74
CA ASP A 102 2.12 -8.65 -16.79
C ASP A 102 2.10 -9.83 -17.79
N LEU A 103 2.71 -10.97 -17.42
CA LEU A 103 2.62 -12.20 -18.18
C LEU A 103 1.23 -12.83 -17.98
N LYS A 104 0.45 -12.85 -19.07
CA LYS A 104 -0.85 -13.52 -19.15
C LYS A 104 -0.75 -14.96 -18.62
N PRO A 105 -1.57 -15.37 -17.63
CA PRO A 105 -1.53 -16.73 -17.08
C PRO A 105 -1.70 -17.83 -18.14
N GLU A 106 -2.41 -17.52 -19.23
CA GLU A 106 -2.62 -18.40 -20.38
C GLU A 106 -1.32 -18.72 -21.15
N GLY A 107 -0.30 -17.87 -21.06
CA GLY A 107 1.03 -18.10 -21.63
C GLY A 107 1.93 -18.98 -20.76
N ILE A 108 1.54 -19.26 -19.51
CA ILE A 108 2.26 -20.18 -18.62
C ILE A 108 1.70 -21.58 -18.90
N TYR A 109 2.34 -22.31 -19.81
CA TYR A 109 1.88 -23.62 -20.24
C TYR A 109 2.08 -24.70 -19.15
N LEU A 110 1.20 -24.67 -18.15
CA LEU A 110 1.19 -25.55 -16.98
C LEU A 110 0.64 -26.94 -17.36
N LYS A 111 1.39 -27.67 -18.18
CA LYS A 111 1.10 -29.07 -18.50
C LYS A 111 1.50 -29.93 -17.31
N LEU A 112 0.50 -30.49 -16.64
CA LEU A 112 0.70 -31.57 -15.70
C LEU A 112 0.79 -32.90 -16.45
N ASN A 113 1.63 -33.82 -15.97
CA ASN A 113 1.72 -35.19 -16.45
C ASN A 113 1.13 -36.14 -15.41
N LEU A 114 0.36 -37.12 -15.87
CA LEU A 114 -0.22 -38.19 -15.05
C LEU A 114 0.66 -39.44 -15.11
N TYR A 115 1.06 -39.98 -13.96
CA TYR A 115 1.90 -41.19 -13.88
C TYR A 115 1.11 -42.50 -13.87
N ARG A 116 -0.15 -42.45 -13.45
CA ARG A 116 -1.07 -43.61 -13.35
C ARG A 116 -2.50 -43.10 -13.50
N GLN A 117 -3.28 -43.75 -14.36
CA GLN A 117 -4.72 -43.47 -14.49
C GLN A 117 -5.46 -43.82 -13.20
N VAL A 118 -6.49 -43.04 -12.87
CA VAL A 118 -7.43 -43.37 -11.80
C VAL A 118 -8.46 -44.35 -12.38
N PRO A 119 -8.57 -45.59 -11.87
CA PRO A 119 -9.59 -46.54 -12.33
C PRO A 119 -11.01 -46.02 -12.04
N GLU A 120 -11.98 -46.33 -12.90
CA GLU A 120 -13.33 -45.74 -12.86
C GLU A 120 -14.10 -46.00 -11.56
N GLN A 121 -13.78 -47.10 -10.86
CA GLN A 121 -14.32 -47.38 -9.53
C GLN A 121 -13.80 -46.46 -8.41
N PHE A 122 -12.89 -45.53 -8.71
CA PHE A 122 -12.37 -44.53 -7.78
C PHE A 122 -12.65 -43.10 -8.24
N THR A 123 -13.29 -42.30 -7.37
CA THR A 123 -13.55 -40.88 -7.61
C THR A 123 -12.39 -40.02 -7.09
N PRO A 124 -11.62 -39.32 -7.97
CA PRO A 124 -10.50 -38.51 -7.52
C PRO A 124 -10.97 -37.16 -6.94
N ILE A 125 -10.50 -36.88 -5.72
CA ILE A 125 -10.60 -35.57 -5.08
C ILE A 125 -9.24 -34.90 -5.19
N VAL A 126 -9.13 -33.90 -6.07
CA VAL A 126 -7.93 -33.11 -6.28
C VAL A 126 -7.75 -32.14 -5.12
N ILE A 127 -6.55 -32.07 -4.53
CA ILE A 127 -6.23 -31.22 -3.37
C ILE A 127 -5.33 -30.06 -3.80
N ASP A 128 -5.76 -28.82 -3.53
CA ASP A 128 -4.94 -27.60 -3.65
C ASP A 128 -4.95 -26.82 -2.32
N ASN A 129 -3.99 -25.92 -2.14
CA ASN A 129 -3.93 -25.00 -1.02
C ASN A 129 -4.92 -23.82 -1.23
N VAL A 130 -4.88 -23.15 -2.38
CA VAL A 130 -5.75 -21.98 -2.64
C VAL A 130 -6.27 -21.92 -4.08
N LEU A 131 -7.59 -21.96 -4.25
CA LEU A 131 -8.24 -21.71 -5.53
C LEU A 131 -8.29 -20.20 -5.84
N ASP A 132 -7.25 -19.71 -6.52
CA ASP A 132 -7.16 -18.31 -6.97
C ASP A 132 -7.92 -18.06 -8.27
N THR A 133 -7.34 -18.40 -9.42
CA THR A 133 -7.90 -18.13 -10.77
C THR A 133 -8.32 -19.39 -11.54
N GLY A 134 -8.44 -20.54 -10.86
CA GLY A 134 -8.91 -21.81 -11.45
C GLY A 134 -7.95 -22.49 -12.46
N TYR A 135 -6.82 -21.87 -12.81
CA TYR A 135 -5.90 -22.40 -13.81
C TYR A 135 -5.19 -23.70 -13.38
N THR A 136 -4.56 -23.72 -12.20
CA THR A 136 -3.87 -24.94 -11.70
C THR A 136 -4.83 -26.10 -11.46
N ALA A 137 -5.98 -25.82 -10.84
CA ALA A 137 -7.03 -26.81 -10.62
C ALA A 137 -7.60 -27.36 -11.94
N GLY A 138 -7.89 -26.50 -12.92
CA GLY A 138 -8.34 -26.95 -14.25
C GLY A 138 -7.29 -27.76 -15.01
N ALA A 139 -6.00 -27.45 -14.85
CA ALA A 139 -4.91 -28.27 -15.39
C ALA A 139 -4.83 -29.64 -14.71
N ALA A 140 -5.08 -29.72 -13.40
CA ALA A 140 -5.15 -30.99 -12.66
C ALA A 140 -6.36 -31.83 -13.06
N ILE A 141 -7.56 -31.26 -13.13
CA ILE A 141 -8.76 -31.97 -13.58
C ILE A 141 -8.57 -32.49 -15.01
N LYS A 142 -8.05 -31.67 -15.93
CA LYS A 142 -7.75 -32.09 -17.31
C LYS A 142 -6.67 -33.18 -17.39
N ALA A 143 -5.68 -33.17 -16.50
CA ALA A 143 -4.61 -34.18 -16.49
C ALA A 143 -5.03 -35.50 -15.82
N VAL A 144 -5.93 -35.46 -14.84
CA VAL A 144 -6.55 -36.65 -14.23
C VAL A 144 -7.54 -37.30 -15.21
N GLY A 145 -8.28 -36.49 -16.00
CA GLY A 145 -9.11 -36.96 -17.12
C GLY A 145 -10.40 -37.69 -16.73
N HIS A 146 -10.61 -37.97 -15.44
CA HIS A 146 -11.77 -38.70 -14.93
C HIS A 146 -13.03 -37.80 -14.89
N PRO A 147 -14.21 -38.24 -15.36
CA PRO A 147 -15.39 -37.39 -15.49
C PRO A 147 -15.87 -36.84 -14.14
N ASN A 148 -15.86 -37.68 -13.10
CA ASN A 148 -16.32 -37.34 -11.75
C ASN A 148 -15.23 -36.67 -10.88
N THR A 149 -14.24 -35.98 -11.48
CA THR A 149 -13.16 -35.34 -10.70
C THR A 149 -13.69 -34.16 -9.88
N MET A 150 -13.50 -34.21 -8.56
CA MET A 150 -13.89 -33.16 -7.63
C MET A 150 -12.66 -32.42 -7.08
N LEU A 151 -12.86 -31.25 -6.48
CA LEU A 151 -11.78 -30.39 -5.95
C LEU A 151 -11.98 -30.05 -4.46
N ALA A 152 -10.94 -30.09 -3.64
CA ALA A 152 -10.98 -29.58 -2.27
C ALA A 152 -9.81 -28.62 -2.02
N VAL A 153 -10.11 -27.44 -1.47
CA VAL A 153 -9.12 -26.40 -1.21
C VAL A 153 -9.26 -25.76 0.16
N LEU A 154 -8.15 -25.43 0.82
CA LEU A 154 -8.19 -24.76 2.12
C LEU A 154 -8.88 -23.38 2.03
N GLY A 155 -8.67 -22.67 0.92
CA GLY A 155 -9.38 -21.41 0.66
C GLY A 155 -9.58 -21.07 -0.82
N HIS A 156 -10.51 -20.17 -1.10
CA HIS A 156 -10.82 -19.68 -2.45
C HIS A 156 -10.83 -18.14 -2.52
N THR A 157 -10.51 -17.57 -3.68
CA THR A 157 -10.71 -16.13 -3.94
C THR A 157 -12.01 -15.90 -4.72
N LYS A 158 -12.43 -14.65 -4.94
CA LYS A 158 -13.55 -14.34 -5.85
C LYS A 158 -13.26 -14.67 -7.32
N ASN A 159 -11.99 -14.88 -7.70
CA ASN A 159 -11.55 -14.99 -9.09
C ASN A 159 -11.56 -16.42 -9.64
N HIS A 160 -12.04 -17.42 -8.90
CA HIS A 160 -11.94 -18.84 -9.30
C HIS A 160 -12.64 -19.14 -10.64
N LEU A 161 -13.66 -18.37 -11.00
CA LEU A 161 -14.42 -18.48 -12.25
C LEU A 161 -13.71 -17.90 -13.50
N THR A 162 -12.50 -17.32 -13.38
CA THR A 162 -11.78 -16.75 -14.53
C THR A 162 -11.28 -17.78 -15.54
N ASN A 163 -11.26 -19.07 -15.20
CA ASN A 163 -10.89 -20.12 -16.14
C ASN A 163 -11.91 -20.20 -17.29
N LYS A 164 -11.44 -20.16 -18.54
CA LYS A 164 -12.31 -20.22 -19.73
C LYS A 164 -12.95 -21.59 -19.95
N ASN A 165 -12.29 -22.66 -19.51
CA ASN A 165 -12.68 -24.04 -19.82
C ASN A 165 -13.47 -24.72 -18.70
N PHE A 166 -13.36 -24.21 -17.47
CA PHE A 166 -13.96 -24.82 -16.27
C PHE A 166 -14.88 -23.84 -15.54
N GLN A 167 -15.97 -24.36 -15.00
CA GLN A 167 -16.84 -23.65 -14.07
C GLN A 167 -16.79 -24.34 -12.71
N PHE A 168 -16.34 -23.62 -11.69
CA PHE A 168 -16.11 -24.15 -10.35
C PHE A 168 -17.30 -23.81 -9.45
N ASN A 169 -18.11 -24.81 -9.10
CA ASN A 169 -19.33 -24.66 -8.31
C ASN A 169 -19.02 -25.01 -6.84
N LEU A 170 -19.11 -24.02 -5.92
CA LEU A 170 -18.85 -24.21 -4.49
C LEU A 170 -19.98 -25.01 -3.83
N ILE A 171 -19.64 -26.08 -3.12
CA ILE A 171 -20.56 -26.83 -2.25
C ILE A 171 -20.78 -26.01 -0.96
N PRO A 172 -22.02 -25.62 -0.61
CA PRO A 172 -22.30 -24.88 0.62
C PRO A 172 -22.01 -25.74 1.85
N THR A 173 -21.38 -25.15 2.85
CA THR A 173 -21.02 -25.84 4.09
C THR A 173 -22.24 -26.06 4.99
N ASN A 174 -22.18 -26.97 5.97
CA ASN A 174 -23.31 -27.22 6.88
C ASN A 174 -23.77 -25.99 7.70
N MET A 175 -22.92 -24.95 7.82
CA MET A 175 -23.30 -23.65 8.38
C MET A 175 -24.34 -22.92 7.51
N GLU A 176 -24.26 -23.07 6.19
CA GLU A 176 -25.16 -22.43 5.22
C GLU A 176 -26.42 -23.28 4.98
N LYS A 177 -26.30 -24.62 4.94
CA LYS A 177 -27.45 -25.53 4.86
C LYS A 177 -28.43 -25.31 6.04
N LYS A 178 -27.90 -25.13 7.26
CA LYS A 178 -28.70 -24.77 8.46
C LYS A 178 -29.38 -23.40 8.41
N MET A 179 -29.08 -22.56 7.42
CA MET A 179 -29.82 -21.30 7.16
C MET A 179 -30.83 -21.44 6.02
N GLN A 180 -30.86 -22.58 5.32
CA GLN A 180 -31.77 -22.87 4.20
C GLN A 180 -32.86 -23.89 4.58
N GLU A 181 -32.62 -24.75 5.56
CA GLU A 181 -33.61 -25.69 6.11
C GLU A 181 -34.56 -25.04 7.13
N GLN A 182 -35.37 -24.08 6.68
CA GLN A 182 -36.68 -23.80 7.29
C GLN A 182 -37.73 -23.64 6.18
N PRO A 183 -38.85 -24.39 6.20
CA PRO A 183 -39.84 -24.36 5.13
C PRO A 183 -40.59 -23.03 5.10
N SER A 184 -40.82 -22.53 3.89
CA SER A 184 -41.53 -21.28 3.63
C SER A 184 -43.05 -21.44 3.79
N ASP A 185 -43.72 -20.43 4.36
CA ASP A 185 -45.10 -20.14 3.98
C ASP A 185 -45.43 -18.63 4.04
N LYS A 186 -46.39 -18.21 3.19
CA LYS A 186 -47.13 -16.92 3.14
C LYS A 186 -46.35 -15.59 3.03
N LYS A 187 -46.02 -15.28 1.76
CA LYS A 187 -46.42 -14.07 1.00
C LYS A 187 -46.45 -12.67 1.67
N GLN A 188 -45.77 -11.75 0.96
CA GLN A 188 -46.21 -10.38 0.62
C GLN A 188 -46.54 -9.39 1.76
N SER A 189 -45.63 -8.44 1.97
CA SER A 189 -45.82 -7.07 1.46
C SER A 189 -44.49 -6.31 1.48
N ALA A 190 -44.39 -5.25 0.69
CA ALA A 190 -43.24 -4.35 0.69
C ALA A 190 -43.68 -2.98 1.20
N ASP A 191 -43.06 -2.51 2.28
CA ASP A 191 -42.92 -1.08 2.52
C ASP A 191 -41.58 -0.78 3.22
N SER A 192 -41.17 0.47 3.09
CA SER A 192 -39.91 1.05 3.50
C SER A 192 -39.90 1.48 4.97
N THR A 193 -38.79 1.26 5.66
CA THR A 193 -38.38 2.19 6.73
C THR A 193 -36.89 2.14 7.00
N LYS A 194 -36.27 3.31 7.13
CA LYS A 194 -34.93 3.43 7.73
C LYS A 194 -35.02 2.99 9.20
N LYS A 195 -34.13 2.11 9.66
CA LYS A 195 -33.96 1.84 11.11
C LYS A 195 -32.48 1.91 11.50
N GLN A 196 -32.26 2.51 12.67
CA GLN A 196 -30.93 2.87 13.19
C GLN A 196 -30.19 1.61 13.67
N VAL A 197 -28.86 1.60 13.51
CA VAL A 197 -28.01 0.58 14.11
C VAL A 197 -27.94 0.81 15.62
N LYS A 198 -28.64 -0.03 16.41
CA LYS A 198 -28.37 -0.13 17.85
C LYS A 198 -27.06 -0.88 18.05
N ASN A 199 -26.13 -0.29 18.80
CA ASN A 199 -24.87 -0.93 19.17
C ASN A 199 -25.14 -2.23 19.94
N LYS A 200 -24.68 -3.37 19.40
CA LYS A 200 -24.35 -4.52 20.25
C LYS A 200 -23.02 -4.19 20.93
N THR A 201 -22.96 -4.32 22.25
CA THR A 201 -21.70 -4.24 23.00
C THR A 201 -20.82 -5.43 22.66
N ASP A 202 -19.73 -5.19 21.93
CA ASP A 202 -18.70 -6.20 21.70
C ASP A 202 -18.13 -6.67 23.05
N THR A 203 -17.92 -7.98 23.23
CA THR A 203 -17.20 -8.47 24.41
C THR A 203 -15.71 -8.08 24.32
N PRO A 204 -14.99 -7.92 25.45
CA PRO A 204 -13.56 -7.60 25.42
C PRO A 204 -12.73 -8.57 24.56
N LEU A 205 -13.09 -9.85 24.54
CA LEU A 205 -12.47 -10.85 23.65
C LEU A 205 -12.72 -10.53 22.17
N ALA A 206 -13.94 -10.16 21.78
CA ALA A 206 -14.26 -9.80 20.39
C ALA A 206 -13.55 -8.51 19.97
N VAL A 207 -13.43 -7.53 20.87
CA VAL A 207 -12.62 -6.32 20.64
C VAL A 207 -11.14 -6.68 20.47
N TYR A 208 -10.58 -7.51 21.36
CA TYR A 208 -9.20 -7.99 21.27
C TYR A 208 -8.93 -8.76 19.97
N GLN A 209 -9.78 -9.72 19.60
CA GLN A 209 -9.64 -10.46 18.34
C GLN A 209 -9.73 -9.54 17.12
N ARG A 210 -10.60 -8.52 17.14
CA ARG A 210 -10.70 -7.50 16.09
C ARG A 210 -9.48 -6.57 16.03
N LEU A 211 -8.85 -6.25 17.16
CA LEU A 211 -7.62 -5.46 17.20
C LEU A 211 -6.40 -6.29 16.78
N LYS A 212 -6.29 -7.53 17.27
CA LYS A 212 -5.22 -8.47 16.94
C LYS A 212 -5.25 -8.91 15.48
N SER A 213 -6.42 -9.05 14.86
CA SER A 213 -6.53 -9.30 13.41
C SER A 213 -6.15 -8.09 12.53
N LYS A 214 -6.14 -6.87 13.07
CA LYS A 214 -5.59 -5.66 12.42
C LYS A 214 -4.10 -5.45 12.71
N HIS A 215 -3.65 -5.82 13.90
CA HIS A 215 -2.29 -5.63 14.41
C HIS A 215 -1.75 -6.93 15.05
N PRO A 216 -1.51 -7.99 14.26
CA PRO A 216 -1.14 -9.31 14.79
C PRO A 216 0.26 -9.32 15.42
N ASP A 217 1.11 -8.41 14.95
CA ASP A 217 2.50 -8.18 15.35
C ASP A 217 2.65 -7.18 16.51
N ALA A 218 1.54 -6.65 17.06
CA ALA A 218 1.53 -5.75 18.19
C ALA A 218 0.88 -6.39 19.42
N LEU A 219 1.45 -6.12 20.60
CA LEU A 219 0.83 -6.39 21.91
C LEU A 219 -0.33 -5.40 22.10
N ILE A 220 -1.55 -5.91 22.23
CA ILE A 220 -2.75 -5.07 22.37
C ILE A 220 -2.97 -4.67 23.84
N LEU A 221 -2.91 -3.37 24.13
CA LEU A 221 -3.34 -2.75 25.39
C LEU A 221 -4.71 -2.10 25.18
N MET A 222 -5.78 -2.71 25.71
CA MET A 222 -7.13 -2.12 25.66
C MET A 222 -7.39 -1.33 26.94
N ARG A 223 -7.84 -0.09 26.84
CA ARG A 223 -8.23 0.69 28.03
C ARG A 223 -9.63 0.28 28.48
N ASN A 224 -9.77 -0.04 29.76
CA ASN A 224 -11.02 -0.39 30.42
C ASN A 224 -11.14 0.43 31.70
N GLY A 225 -11.72 1.63 31.58
CA GLY A 225 -11.70 2.64 32.65
C GLY A 225 -10.28 3.08 32.99
N ASP A 226 -9.90 2.93 34.26
CA ASP A 226 -8.60 3.33 34.80
C ASP A 226 -7.45 2.36 34.56
N PHE A 227 -7.67 1.25 33.85
CA PHE A 227 -6.66 0.20 33.61
C PHE A 227 -6.45 -0.08 32.14
N TYR A 228 -5.20 -0.38 31.76
CA TYR A 228 -4.90 -1.07 30.50
C TYR A 228 -4.88 -2.57 30.72
N ARG A 229 -5.55 -3.31 29.83
CA ARG A 229 -5.71 -4.76 29.88
C ARG A 229 -5.27 -5.40 28.56
N SER A 230 -4.47 -6.46 28.66
CA SER A 230 -4.17 -7.39 27.57
C SER A 230 -4.86 -8.74 27.81
N LEU A 231 -5.01 -9.53 26.75
CA LEU A 231 -5.64 -10.86 26.79
C LEU A 231 -4.75 -11.95 26.16
N ASN A 232 -4.89 -13.17 26.67
CA ASN A 232 -4.28 -14.40 26.15
C ASN A 232 -2.77 -14.28 25.92
N GLU A 233 -2.26 -14.53 24.71
CA GLU A 233 -0.82 -14.44 24.39
C GLU A 233 -0.20 -13.07 24.74
N ASP A 234 -0.97 -11.98 24.59
CA ASP A 234 -0.49 -10.64 24.89
C ASP A 234 -0.50 -10.37 26.41
N ALA A 235 -1.42 -10.98 27.16
CA ALA A 235 -1.38 -10.97 28.62
C ALA A 235 -0.14 -11.70 29.15
N GLN A 236 0.25 -12.82 28.52
CA GLN A 236 1.47 -13.54 28.86
C GLN A 236 2.73 -12.71 28.57
N LYS A 237 2.86 -12.16 27.35
CA LYS A 237 3.98 -11.27 26.99
C LYS A 237 4.07 -10.03 27.88
N LEU A 238 2.93 -9.48 28.30
CA LEU A 238 2.85 -8.34 29.23
C LEU A 238 3.34 -8.74 30.63
N SER A 239 2.89 -9.90 31.14
CA SER A 239 3.36 -10.51 32.39
C SER A 239 4.88 -10.71 32.37
N ASP A 240 5.39 -11.39 31.34
CA ASP A 240 6.81 -11.79 31.28
C ASP A 240 7.74 -10.57 31.14
N THR A 241 7.31 -9.54 30.39
CA THR A 241 8.12 -8.34 30.15
C THR A 241 8.09 -7.34 31.32
N LEU A 242 6.97 -7.23 32.05
CA LEU A 242 6.79 -6.23 33.11
C LEU A 242 6.77 -6.81 34.54
N ARG A 243 6.75 -8.14 34.68
CA ARG A 243 6.56 -8.89 35.94
C ARG A 243 5.22 -8.57 36.64
N ILE A 244 4.17 -8.45 35.85
CA ILE A 244 2.80 -8.17 36.31
C ILE A 244 2.03 -9.51 36.36
N PRO A 245 1.32 -9.84 37.46
CA PRO A 245 0.66 -11.13 37.59
C PRO A 245 -0.49 -11.30 36.59
N ALA A 246 -0.36 -12.25 35.66
CA ALA A 246 -1.47 -12.68 34.81
C ALA A 246 -2.45 -13.58 35.58
N GLN A 247 -3.75 -13.34 35.40
CA GLN A 247 -4.84 -14.04 36.09
C GLN A 247 -5.78 -14.73 35.10
N LYS A 248 -6.46 -15.80 35.52
CA LYS A 248 -7.59 -16.40 34.80
C LYS A 248 -8.87 -16.27 35.63
N PRO A 249 -10.04 -15.99 35.01
CA PRO A 249 -11.30 -15.84 35.72
C PRO A 249 -11.77 -17.18 36.32
N LYS A 250 -11.99 -17.20 37.65
CA LYS A 250 -12.17 -18.41 38.47
C LYS A 250 -13.31 -19.37 38.08
N PHE A 251 -14.22 -18.98 37.19
CA PHE A 251 -15.44 -19.73 36.85
C PHE A 251 -15.45 -20.40 35.46
N LYS A 252 -14.33 -20.41 34.72
CA LYS A 252 -14.19 -21.18 33.47
C LYS A 252 -12.84 -21.89 33.39
N LYS A 253 -12.84 -23.17 33.01
CA LYS A 253 -11.59 -23.93 32.74
C LYS A 253 -10.84 -23.33 31.54
N ASP A 254 -11.57 -22.99 30.48
CA ASP A 254 -11.08 -22.20 29.34
C ASP A 254 -11.28 -20.68 29.60
N GLY A 255 -10.81 -20.22 30.77
CA GLY A 255 -10.79 -18.79 31.11
C GLY A 255 -9.68 -18.05 30.35
N GLU A 256 -10.05 -16.95 29.69
CA GLU A 256 -9.11 -16.01 29.06
C GLU A 256 -8.02 -15.57 30.05
N LEU A 257 -6.75 -15.57 29.63
CA LEU A 257 -5.67 -15.04 30.45
C LEU A 257 -5.71 -13.51 30.39
N ILE A 258 -5.69 -12.85 31.54
CA ILE A 258 -5.79 -11.39 31.69
C ILE A 258 -4.54 -10.88 32.40
N ALA A 259 -3.93 -9.81 31.88
CA ALA A 259 -2.92 -9.04 32.61
C ALA A 259 -3.23 -7.55 32.46
N GLU A 260 -3.13 -6.78 33.54
CA GLU A 260 -3.56 -5.39 33.57
C GLU A 260 -2.77 -4.51 34.54
N PHE A 261 -2.75 -3.20 34.27
CA PHE A 261 -2.08 -2.20 35.10
C PHE A 261 -2.77 -0.81 35.04
N PRO A 262 -2.60 0.05 36.05
CA PRO A 262 -3.20 1.38 36.08
C PRO A 262 -2.76 2.26 34.90
N HIS A 263 -3.69 2.99 34.29
CA HIS A 263 -3.41 3.76 33.06
C HIS A 263 -2.29 4.80 33.23
N HIS A 264 -2.14 5.37 34.44
CA HIS A 264 -1.12 6.37 34.74
C HIS A 264 0.32 5.82 34.80
N VAL A 265 0.54 4.50 34.86
CA VAL A 265 1.89 3.90 34.73
C VAL A 265 2.23 3.47 33.30
N LEU A 266 1.37 3.78 32.31
CA LEU A 266 1.65 3.53 30.90
C LEU A 266 2.99 4.13 30.46
N ASP A 267 3.29 5.38 30.81
CA ASP A 267 4.53 6.05 30.39
C ASP A 267 5.79 5.45 31.03
N VAL A 268 5.64 4.68 32.12
CA VAL A 268 6.73 3.92 32.77
C VAL A 268 6.92 2.56 32.08
N TYR A 269 5.83 1.92 31.63
CA TYR A 269 5.84 0.55 31.12
C TYR A 269 5.95 0.46 29.59
N LEU A 270 5.37 1.40 28.83
CA LEU A 270 5.46 1.45 27.37
C LEU A 270 6.93 1.52 26.88
N PRO A 271 7.83 2.33 27.47
CA PRO A 271 9.25 2.31 27.12
C PRO A 271 10.01 1.04 27.54
N ARG A 272 9.46 0.22 28.45
CA ARG A 272 10.02 -1.10 28.77
C ARG A 272 9.59 -2.14 27.72
N LEU A 273 8.30 -2.16 27.37
CA LEU A 273 7.75 -3.03 26.32
C LEU A 273 8.47 -2.82 24.98
N ILE A 274 8.65 -1.57 24.55
CA ILE A 274 9.32 -1.22 23.29
C ILE A 274 10.80 -1.63 23.31
N ARG A 275 11.52 -1.44 24.43
CA ARG A 275 12.92 -1.88 24.56
C ARG A 275 13.07 -3.40 24.55
N ALA A 276 12.06 -4.14 25.01
CA ALA A 276 12.00 -5.60 24.90
C ALA A 276 11.59 -6.10 23.49
N GLY A 277 11.55 -5.21 22.48
CA GLY A 277 11.22 -5.55 21.10
C GLY A 277 9.72 -5.69 20.81
N ASN A 278 8.84 -5.52 21.81
CA ASN A 278 7.40 -5.56 21.60
C ASN A 278 6.95 -4.27 20.90
N ARG A 279 6.36 -4.40 19.71
CA ARG A 279 5.47 -3.36 19.18
C ARG A 279 4.18 -3.39 20.00
N VAL A 280 3.67 -2.21 20.37
CA VAL A 280 2.50 -2.07 21.24
C VAL A 280 1.42 -1.29 20.51
N ALA A 281 0.17 -1.74 20.61
CA ALA A 281 -1.00 -1.05 20.09
C ALA A 281 -1.95 -0.71 21.24
N ILE A 282 -2.12 0.59 21.49
CA ILE A 282 -3.00 1.11 22.55
C ILE A 282 -4.37 1.38 21.94
N ALA A 283 -5.42 0.93 22.62
CA ALA A 283 -6.80 1.03 22.18
C ALA A 283 -7.67 1.65 23.29
N ASP A 284 -7.75 2.98 23.29
CA ASP A 284 -8.67 3.74 24.12
C ASP A 284 -10.07 3.75 23.49
N MET A 285 -11.09 3.43 24.28
CA MET A 285 -12.48 3.68 23.89
C MET A 285 -12.78 5.17 24.09
N GLN A 286 -13.10 5.88 23.01
CA GLN A 286 -13.78 7.18 23.14
C GLN A 286 -15.18 6.96 23.69
N GLU A 287 -15.42 7.34 24.93
CA GLU A 287 -16.79 7.58 25.39
C GLU A 287 -17.37 8.80 24.66
N PRO A 288 -18.65 8.77 24.25
CA PRO A 288 -19.33 9.98 23.80
C PRO A 288 -19.48 10.92 24.99
N SER A 289 -18.98 12.14 24.88
CA SER A 289 -18.84 13.08 25.99
C SER A 289 -20.18 13.41 26.65
N LYS A 290 -20.41 12.84 27.84
CA LYS A 290 -21.46 13.32 28.74
C LYS A 290 -21.14 14.76 29.12
N LYS A 291 -21.97 15.71 28.68
CA LYS A 291 -22.01 17.05 29.25
C LYS A 291 -22.48 16.95 30.70
N GLN A 292 -21.55 16.82 31.65
CA GLN A 292 -21.81 17.09 33.05
C GLN A 292 -21.01 18.31 33.48
N THR A 293 -21.75 19.41 33.49
CA THR A 293 -21.74 20.48 34.49
C THR A 293 -20.64 20.44 35.56
N THR A 294 -20.04 21.61 35.76
CA THR A 294 -19.27 21.98 36.95
C THR A 294 -19.93 21.52 38.25
N ASN A 295 -19.12 20.95 39.14
CA ASN A 295 -19.20 21.28 40.57
C ASN A 295 -17.78 21.38 41.14
N GLN A 296 -17.54 22.43 41.91
CA GLN A 296 -16.26 22.67 42.57
C GLN A 296 -16.29 22.07 43.97
N THR A 297 -15.32 21.22 44.31
CA THR A 297 -14.87 21.08 45.70
C THR A 297 -13.35 20.98 45.74
N LYS A 298 -12.75 21.65 46.71
CA LYS A 298 -11.29 21.66 46.94
C LYS A 298 -10.86 20.32 47.56
N ASN A 299 -9.59 19.97 47.37
CA ASN A 299 -8.70 19.82 48.53
C ASN A 299 -7.23 20.00 48.12
N GLN A 300 -6.47 20.66 48.98
CA GLN A 300 -5.03 20.89 48.84
C GLN A 300 -4.29 20.20 49.99
N THR A 301 -3.29 19.41 49.64
CA THR A 301 -2.13 19.04 50.48
C THR A 301 -1.06 18.61 49.48
N GLN A 302 -0.01 19.37 49.18
CA GLN A 302 1.00 19.97 50.05
C GLN A 302 1.64 18.96 51.02
N THR A 303 2.79 18.43 50.61
CA THR A 303 3.96 18.26 51.46
C THR A 303 5.22 18.57 50.64
N ASP A 304 5.84 19.72 50.89
CA ASP A 304 7.24 19.97 50.53
C ASP A 304 8.16 19.12 51.40
N THR A 305 9.28 18.63 50.86
CA THR A 305 10.63 18.88 51.43
C THR A 305 11.77 18.34 50.53
N MET A 306 12.75 19.22 50.28
CA MET A 306 14.24 19.10 50.33
C MET A 306 14.91 17.69 50.21
N GLU A 307 16.13 17.48 49.68
CA GLU A 307 17.28 18.31 49.25
C GLU A 307 17.81 17.77 47.88
N LYS A 308 18.67 18.39 47.05
CA LYS A 308 19.66 19.51 47.10
C LYS A 308 21.06 19.24 47.71
N LYS A 309 21.87 18.39 47.06
CA LYS A 309 23.37 18.34 47.01
C LYS A 309 23.80 17.27 45.96
N THR A 310 24.95 17.31 45.27
CA THR A 310 26.14 18.19 45.32
C THR A 310 26.75 18.37 43.90
N GLU A 311 27.59 19.38 43.70
CA GLU A 311 28.34 19.61 42.44
C GLU A 311 29.75 18.98 42.41
N LYS A 312 30.34 18.87 41.19
CA LYS A 312 31.80 18.90 40.89
C LYS A 312 32.62 17.69 41.42
N LYS A 313 33.88 17.40 41.02
CA LYS A 313 34.86 18.06 40.13
C LYS A 313 35.86 17.03 39.54
N LYS A 314 36.73 17.48 38.61
CA LYS A 314 37.94 16.82 38.05
C LYS A 314 37.63 15.70 37.04
N THR A 315 38.09 15.68 35.79
CA THR A 315 39.26 16.29 35.09
C THR A 315 40.60 15.64 35.41
N LYS A 316 41.17 14.91 34.42
CA LYS A 316 42.62 14.88 34.16
C LYS A 316 42.93 14.41 32.73
N THR A 317 43.66 15.25 32.00
CA THR A 317 44.20 15.00 30.65
C THR A 317 45.66 14.55 30.75
N LYS A 318 46.11 13.70 29.82
CA LYS A 318 47.48 13.55 29.27
C LYS A 318 47.31 12.99 27.84
N GLU A 319 47.96 13.41 26.74
CA GLU A 319 49.37 13.79 26.45
C GLU A 319 50.35 12.60 26.52
N ALA A 320 51.27 12.31 25.57
CA ALA A 320 51.60 12.80 24.21
C ALA A 320 52.22 11.60 23.43
N LYS A 321 52.73 11.59 22.18
CA LYS A 321 53.22 12.54 21.15
C LYS A 321 52.68 12.08 19.74
N VAL A 322 52.94 12.61 18.53
CA VAL A 322 53.98 13.45 17.83
C VAL A 322 55.25 12.75 17.32
N ASP A 323 55.29 12.40 16.03
CA ASP A 323 56.17 12.95 14.96
C ASP A 323 55.67 12.41 13.58
N LYS A 324 55.57 13.21 12.50
CA LYS A 324 56.52 13.44 11.37
C LYS A 324 56.86 12.18 10.51
N THR A 325 57.08 12.24 9.19
CA THR A 325 57.30 13.37 8.24
C THR A 325 56.81 13.05 6.80
N GLU A 326 56.83 14.06 5.92
CA GLU A 326 57.13 14.11 4.45
C GLU A 326 57.26 12.80 3.60
N THR A 327 57.01 12.77 2.28
CA THR A 327 57.29 13.79 1.23
C THR A 327 56.40 13.60 -0.01
N ALA A 328 56.46 14.48 -1.02
CA ALA A 328 55.71 14.40 -2.29
C ALA A 328 56.57 14.59 -3.56
N LYS A 329 56.15 13.95 -4.67
CA LYS A 329 56.36 14.25 -6.12
C LYS A 329 55.68 13.14 -6.94
N VAL A 330 54.98 13.30 -8.07
CA VAL A 330 54.86 14.32 -9.16
C VAL A 330 55.89 14.19 -10.29
N ASP A 331 55.46 13.57 -11.41
CA ASP A 331 55.53 14.01 -12.83
C ASP A 331 54.70 12.99 -13.67
N LYS A 332 53.95 13.28 -14.76
CA LYS A 332 54.24 13.90 -16.09
C LYS A 332 55.06 12.98 -17.03
N THR A 333 54.82 12.84 -18.35
CA THR A 333 53.89 13.52 -19.31
C THR A 333 53.65 12.67 -20.58
N GLU A 334 52.55 12.93 -21.32
CA GLU A 334 52.39 12.81 -22.81
C GLU A 334 52.65 11.46 -23.56
N VAL A 335 52.40 11.30 -24.87
CA VAL A 335 51.18 11.41 -25.72
C VAL A 335 51.50 10.87 -27.14
N LYS A 336 50.63 10.02 -27.75
CA LYS A 336 50.44 9.68 -29.20
C LYS A 336 49.87 8.24 -29.36
N ALA A 337 49.41 7.76 -30.53
CA ALA A 337 48.50 8.29 -31.57
C ALA A 337 48.29 7.21 -32.68
N GLU A 338 47.05 7.02 -33.18
CA GLU A 338 46.66 6.20 -34.37
C GLU A 338 46.94 4.66 -34.27
N THR A 339 46.40 3.73 -35.08
CA THR A 339 45.59 3.77 -36.34
C THR A 339 44.55 2.61 -36.42
N LYS A 340 43.66 2.64 -37.42
CA LYS A 340 42.50 1.73 -37.69
C LYS A 340 42.87 0.30 -38.15
N LYS A 341 42.02 -0.71 -37.83
CA LYS A 341 41.17 -1.45 -38.82
C LYS A 341 40.21 -2.50 -38.20
N ASN A 342 39.32 -3.03 -39.04
CA ASN A 342 38.29 -4.06 -38.78
C ASN A 342 38.89 -5.46 -38.52
N ASP A 343 38.17 -6.36 -37.84
CA ASP A 343 37.33 -7.36 -38.53
C ASP A 343 36.34 -8.14 -37.65
N LYS A 344 35.39 -8.84 -38.30
CA LYS A 344 34.36 -9.68 -37.68
C LYS A 344 34.77 -11.15 -37.70
N ALA A 345 34.73 -11.83 -36.56
CA ALA A 345 34.42 -13.26 -36.51
C ALA A 345 33.78 -13.63 -35.16
N VAL A 346 33.01 -14.72 -35.16
CA VAL A 346 32.29 -15.28 -34.01
C VAL A 346 33.19 -16.24 -33.25
N GLU A 347 33.19 -16.16 -31.91
CA GLU A 347 33.16 -17.39 -31.11
C GLU A 347 32.49 -17.18 -29.75
N GLN A 348 31.92 -18.26 -29.20
CA GLN A 348 31.27 -18.29 -27.90
C GLN A 348 32.13 -19.03 -26.88
N SER A 349 32.58 -18.35 -25.83
CA SER A 349 33.09 -18.99 -24.62
C SER A 349 32.47 -18.35 -23.39
N ALA A 350 32.02 -19.19 -22.45
CA ALA A 350 31.21 -18.79 -21.31
C ALA A 350 32.10 -18.45 -20.10
N ASP A 351 32.73 -17.28 -20.14
CA ASP A 351 33.59 -16.81 -19.05
C ASP A 351 32.91 -15.75 -18.15
N ALA A 352 33.02 -15.93 -16.84
CA ALA A 352 32.31 -15.15 -15.85
C ALA A 352 32.97 -13.78 -15.62
N LYS A 353 32.76 -12.83 -16.55
CA LYS A 353 33.30 -11.46 -16.48
C LYS A 353 32.89 -10.74 -15.19
N VAL A 354 33.78 -10.77 -14.20
CA VAL A 354 33.79 -9.84 -13.06
C VAL A 354 33.76 -8.43 -13.60
N HIS A 355 32.63 -7.75 -13.43
CA HIS A 355 32.38 -6.48 -14.09
C HIS A 355 33.17 -5.36 -13.41
N LYS A 356 34.28 -4.92 -14.04
CA LYS A 356 35.00 -3.72 -13.61
C LYS A 356 33.99 -2.58 -13.44
N PRO A 357 33.96 -1.87 -12.30
CA PRO A 357 33.07 -0.74 -12.11
C PRO A 357 33.28 0.28 -13.24
N ARG A 358 32.20 0.61 -13.96
CA ARG A 358 32.22 1.73 -14.90
C ARG A 358 32.22 3.02 -14.09
N GLU A 359 33.00 4.00 -14.54
CA GLU A 359 32.96 5.34 -13.94
C GLU A 359 31.53 5.92 -14.05
N PRO A 360 31.06 6.65 -13.04
CA PRO A 360 29.70 7.18 -13.03
C PRO A 360 29.54 8.24 -14.13
N GLN A 361 28.43 8.17 -14.87
CA GLN A 361 28.12 9.12 -15.94
C GLN A 361 27.82 10.52 -15.39
N MET A 362 27.33 10.59 -14.14
CA MET A 362 27.24 11.82 -13.34
C MET A 362 27.13 11.46 -11.85
N VAL A 363 27.33 12.44 -10.97
CA VAL A 363 27.07 12.33 -9.52
C VAL A 363 25.96 13.34 -9.17
N THR A 364 24.97 12.94 -8.38
CA THR A 364 23.87 13.85 -8.00
C THR A 364 24.31 14.87 -6.95
N VAL A 365 23.51 15.93 -6.75
CA VAL A 365 23.70 16.92 -5.66
C VAL A 365 23.71 16.25 -4.27
N ASN A 366 23.17 15.03 -4.16
CA ASN A 366 23.15 14.23 -2.93
C ASN A 366 24.35 13.27 -2.80
N GLY A 367 25.32 13.31 -3.73
CA GLY A 367 26.49 12.43 -3.76
C GLY A 367 26.27 11.05 -4.39
N GLU A 368 25.08 10.77 -4.91
CA GLU A 368 24.69 9.45 -5.45
C GLU A 368 25.27 9.26 -6.87
N LYS A 369 25.78 8.06 -7.19
CA LYS A 369 26.46 7.78 -8.45
C LYS A 369 25.50 7.25 -9.51
N VAL A 370 25.24 8.04 -10.54
CA VAL A 370 24.47 7.62 -11.72
C VAL A 370 25.40 6.79 -12.62
N THR A 371 25.38 5.47 -12.44
CA THR A 371 26.33 4.56 -13.11
C THR A 371 25.95 4.27 -14.56
N HIS A 372 24.65 4.34 -14.89
CA HIS A 372 24.17 4.07 -16.25
C HIS A 372 22.74 4.57 -16.47
N GLY A 373 22.56 5.63 -17.25
CA GLY A 373 21.30 6.01 -17.90
C GLY A 373 21.30 5.62 -19.39
N HIS A 374 20.14 5.19 -19.90
CA HIS A 374 19.89 4.97 -21.32
C HIS A 374 18.38 5.05 -21.64
N ALA A 375 18.06 5.32 -22.91
CA ALA A 375 16.74 5.07 -23.45
C ALA A 375 16.72 3.77 -24.28
N PHE A 376 15.56 3.09 -24.28
CA PHE A 376 15.30 1.86 -25.02
C PHE A 376 13.88 1.85 -25.60
N GLN A 377 13.68 1.10 -26.69
CA GLN A 377 12.40 0.94 -27.37
C GLN A 377 11.58 -0.19 -26.73
N SER A 378 10.25 -0.12 -26.77
CA SER A 378 9.39 -1.16 -26.20
C SER A 378 9.36 -2.45 -27.03
N ASN A 379 9.56 -3.59 -26.38
CA ASN A 379 9.41 -4.92 -26.98
C ASN A 379 7.97 -5.24 -27.44
N GLN A 380 6.97 -4.42 -27.08
CA GLN A 380 5.56 -4.59 -27.46
C GLN A 380 5.03 -3.50 -28.40
N ASP A 381 5.72 -2.38 -28.55
CA ASP A 381 5.26 -1.22 -29.32
C ASP A 381 6.45 -0.38 -29.80
N PRO A 382 6.86 -0.50 -31.08
CA PRO A 382 7.99 0.25 -31.63
C PRO A 382 7.89 1.78 -31.47
N ASN A 383 6.69 2.34 -31.31
CA ASN A 383 6.49 3.78 -31.17
C ASN A 383 6.70 4.27 -29.72
N LYS A 384 6.79 3.36 -28.73
CA LYS A 384 7.03 3.70 -27.32
C LYS A 384 8.50 3.55 -26.95
N TRP A 385 9.14 4.67 -26.64
CA TRP A 385 10.47 4.73 -26.05
C TRP A 385 10.40 4.95 -24.54
N TYR A 386 11.34 4.38 -23.80
CA TYR A 386 11.42 4.46 -22.35
C TYR A 386 12.83 4.86 -21.92
N PHE A 387 12.94 5.83 -21.02
CA PHE A 387 14.20 6.21 -20.36
C PHE A 387 14.31 5.54 -18.98
N THR A 388 15.50 5.07 -18.63
CA THR A 388 15.80 4.50 -17.31
C THR A 388 17.25 4.78 -16.91
N ALA A 389 17.51 4.81 -15.60
CA ALA A 389 18.86 4.96 -15.06
C ALA A 389 19.12 4.07 -13.84
N ARG A 390 20.41 3.84 -13.55
CA ARG A 390 20.91 3.23 -12.32
C ARG A 390 21.57 4.28 -11.44
N ILE A 391 21.10 4.41 -10.21
CA ILE A 391 21.68 5.27 -9.18
C ILE A 391 22.16 4.35 -8.05
N ASP A 392 23.44 4.45 -7.68
CA ASP A 392 24.11 3.56 -6.71
C ASP A 392 23.84 2.07 -6.94
N GLY A 393 23.78 1.69 -8.22
CA GLY A 393 23.51 0.32 -8.68
C GLY A 393 22.01 -0.04 -8.77
N GLN A 394 21.11 0.71 -8.12
CA GLN A 394 19.68 0.45 -8.16
C GLN A 394 19.03 0.99 -9.45
N GLN A 395 18.37 0.11 -10.21
CA GLN A 395 17.62 0.48 -11.41
C GLN A 395 16.33 1.25 -11.05
N LEU A 396 16.16 2.43 -11.62
CA LEU A 396 14.92 3.20 -11.54
C LEU A 396 13.84 2.64 -12.48
N ARG A 397 12.57 2.73 -12.08
CA ARG A 397 11.43 2.33 -12.93
C ARG A 397 11.44 3.12 -14.24
N PRO A 398 11.45 2.47 -15.42
CA PRO A 398 11.46 3.19 -16.70
C PRO A 398 10.29 4.16 -16.85
N GLN A 399 10.55 5.32 -17.43
CA GLN A 399 9.53 6.34 -17.74
C GLN A 399 9.29 6.36 -19.26
N LEU A 400 8.03 6.43 -19.67
CA LEU A 400 7.68 6.64 -21.09
C LEU A 400 8.21 8.01 -21.53
N MET A 401 8.95 8.03 -22.64
CA MET A 401 9.50 9.25 -23.22
C MET A 401 8.46 9.95 -24.10
N LYS A 402 8.62 11.27 -24.20
CA LYS A 402 8.02 12.06 -25.28
C LYS A 402 8.65 11.67 -26.64
N PRO A 403 7.91 11.76 -27.75
CA PRO A 403 8.45 11.48 -29.08
C PRO A 403 9.65 12.37 -29.43
N GLU A 404 9.61 13.65 -29.04
CA GLU A 404 10.64 14.64 -29.35
C GLU A 404 11.97 14.30 -28.65
N ASP A 405 11.92 14.02 -27.35
CA ASP A 405 13.08 13.59 -26.56
C ASP A 405 13.66 12.26 -27.06
N ALA A 406 12.81 11.36 -27.59
CA ALA A 406 13.26 10.08 -28.14
C ALA A 406 13.99 10.26 -29.49
N VAL A 407 13.52 11.16 -30.36
CA VAL A 407 14.21 11.53 -31.60
C VAL A 407 15.53 12.26 -31.29
N ALA A 408 15.51 13.22 -30.37
CA ALA A 408 16.71 13.96 -29.97
C ALA A 408 17.77 13.05 -29.32
N TYR A 409 17.36 12.06 -28.50
CA TYR A 409 18.29 11.03 -27.99
C TYR A 409 18.86 10.13 -29.10
N GLN A 410 18.06 9.70 -30.07
CA GLN A 410 18.54 8.89 -31.21
C GLN A 410 19.61 9.64 -32.03
N LYS A 411 19.40 10.95 -32.25
CA LYS A 411 20.38 11.83 -32.90
C LYS A 411 21.56 12.25 -32.02
N ARG A 412 21.53 11.91 -30.72
CA ARG A 412 22.49 12.33 -29.67
C ARG A 412 22.49 13.84 -29.36
N GLU A 413 21.39 14.52 -29.67
CA GLU A 413 21.13 15.94 -29.32
C GLU A 413 20.83 16.12 -27.82
N THR A 414 20.39 15.06 -27.11
CA THR A 414 20.08 15.10 -25.66
C THR A 414 21.06 14.30 -24.81
N THR A 415 21.52 14.88 -23.70
CA THR A 415 22.41 14.21 -22.72
C THR A 415 21.65 13.34 -21.72
N VAL A 416 22.36 12.39 -21.09
CA VAL A 416 21.80 11.58 -19.99
C VAL A 416 21.36 12.45 -18.80
N GLU A 417 22.07 13.54 -18.52
CA GLU A 417 21.71 14.52 -17.50
C GLU A 417 20.40 15.25 -17.81
N GLY A 418 20.21 15.71 -19.05
CA GLY A 418 18.95 16.33 -19.48
C GLY A 418 17.77 15.37 -19.38
N LEU A 419 17.96 14.10 -19.76
CA LEU A 419 16.94 13.07 -19.56
C LEU A 419 16.70 12.74 -18.07
N MET A 420 17.73 12.79 -17.21
CA MET A 420 17.56 12.65 -15.76
C MET A 420 16.75 13.81 -15.17
N GLN A 421 16.98 15.06 -15.60
CA GLN A 421 16.17 16.22 -15.21
C GLN A 421 14.71 16.09 -15.67
N THR A 422 14.46 15.72 -16.93
CA THR A 422 13.09 15.63 -17.48
C THR A 422 12.28 14.49 -16.86
N TYR A 423 12.88 13.32 -16.66
CA TYR A 423 12.14 12.09 -16.29
C TYR A 423 12.24 11.69 -14.82
N TYR A 424 13.25 12.19 -14.08
CA TYR A 424 13.46 11.90 -12.67
C TYR A 424 13.97 13.12 -11.86
N PRO A 425 13.35 14.31 -11.96
CA PRO A 425 13.87 15.53 -11.33
C PRO A 425 14.08 15.41 -9.82
N THR A 426 13.24 14.63 -9.13
CA THR A 426 13.34 14.37 -7.68
C THR A 426 14.57 13.56 -7.27
N LYS A 427 15.28 12.92 -8.21
CA LYS A 427 16.55 12.22 -7.96
C LYS A 427 17.77 13.12 -8.05
N LEU A 428 17.66 14.26 -8.74
CA LEU A 428 18.72 15.27 -8.82
C LEU A 428 18.54 16.38 -7.79
N ALA A 429 17.31 16.64 -7.34
CA ALA A 429 17.00 17.62 -6.31
C ALA A 429 17.66 17.30 -4.96
N LYS A 430 18.05 18.35 -4.23
CA LYS A 430 18.63 18.26 -2.89
C LYS A 430 17.63 17.65 -1.91
N LYS A 431 18.03 16.60 -1.19
CA LYS A 431 17.24 15.99 -0.13
C LYS A 431 17.19 16.88 1.11
N VAL A 432 16.01 16.92 1.72
CA VAL A 432 15.76 17.51 3.05
C VAL A 432 16.36 16.57 4.10
N THR A 433 17.04 17.13 5.10
CA THR A 433 17.61 16.33 6.19
C THR A 433 16.51 15.66 7.04
N PRO A 434 16.80 14.54 7.74
CA PRO A 434 15.84 13.90 8.64
C PRO A 434 15.40 14.77 9.82
N GLU A 435 16.11 15.87 10.09
CA GLU A 435 15.84 16.83 11.16
C GLU A 435 14.91 17.94 10.68
N GLU A 436 15.26 18.63 9.57
CA GLU A 436 14.37 19.58 8.89
C GLU A 436 13.01 18.94 8.56
N TYR A 437 13.00 17.71 8.03
CA TYR A 437 11.77 16.99 7.68
C TYR A 437 10.87 16.69 8.88
N LYS A 438 11.43 16.57 10.09
CA LYS A 438 10.64 16.38 11.34
C LYS A 438 10.21 17.69 11.97
N ALA A 439 11.05 18.73 11.88
CA ALA A 439 10.78 20.04 12.46
C ALA A 439 9.76 20.85 11.63
N ASP A 440 9.73 20.67 10.31
CA ASP A 440 8.85 21.41 9.39
C ASP A 440 7.43 20.79 9.31
N ASN A 441 6.75 20.74 10.47
CA ASN A 441 5.37 20.27 10.64
C ASN A 441 4.36 21.42 10.84
N LYS A 442 4.78 22.68 10.60
CA LYS A 442 4.01 23.90 10.83
C LYS A 442 3.71 24.59 9.50
N LEU A 443 2.47 24.99 9.31
CA LEU A 443 1.98 25.68 8.10
C LEU A 443 2.35 27.17 8.12
N SER A 444 2.27 27.82 6.96
CA SER A 444 2.59 29.25 6.76
C SER A 444 1.83 30.22 7.66
N ASP A 445 0.62 29.84 8.12
CA ASP A 445 -0.22 30.62 9.04
C ASP A 445 0.00 30.27 10.52
N GLY A 446 0.89 29.33 10.80
CA GLY A 446 1.26 28.89 12.12
C GLY A 446 0.50 27.68 12.67
N ARG A 447 -0.51 27.14 11.97
CA ARG A 447 -1.17 25.89 12.38
C ARG A 447 -0.21 24.70 12.31
N ILE A 448 -0.39 23.72 13.19
CA ILE A 448 0.43 22.50 13.27
C ILE A 448 -0.26 21.35 12.54
N ILE A 449 0.50 20.53 11.83
CA ILE A 449 0.05 19.27 11.24
C ILE A 449 0.16 18.17 12.29
N ASP A 450 -0.96 17.76 12.88
CA ASP A 450 -0.98 16.69 13.90
C ASP A 450 -0.59 15.33 13.32
N LYS A 451 -0.96 15.09 12.05
CA LYS A 451 -0.78 13.80 11.39
C LYS A 451 -0.80 13.93 9.87
N MET A 452 0.32 13.61 9.23
CA MET A 452 0.41 13.41 7.77
C MET A 452 0.70 11.95 7.46
N VAL A 453 -0.02 11.34 6.52
CA VAL A 453 0.19 9.94 6.09
C VAL A 453 -0.04 9.82 4.58
N VAL A 454 0.92 9.27 3.85
CA VAL A 454 0.70 8.78 2.48
C VAL A 454 0.29 7.31 2.55
N TYR A 455 -0.86 6.98 1.98
CA TYR A 455 -1.40 5.63 1.92
C TYR A 455 -1.86 5.27 0.51
N LYS A 456 -2.12 3.99 0.25
CA LYS A 456 -2.70 3.52 -1.02
C LYS A 456 -4.19 3.27 -0.81
N GLU A 457 -5.04 3.70 -1.72
CA GLU A 457 -6.47 3.43 -1.62
C GLU A 457 -6.75 1.94 -1.87
N HIS A 458 -7.59 1.37 -1.01
CA HIS A 458 -7.89 -0.07 -0.98
C HIS A 458 -9.40 -0.37 -1.00
N ASP A 459 -10.24 0.67 -0.94
CA ASP A 459 -11.69 0.56 -1.08
C ASP A 459 -12.07 0.29 -2.55
N GLU A 460 -12.43 -0.96 -2.87
CA GLU A 460 -12.85 -1.41 -4.22
C GLU A 460 -14.08 -0.66 -4.76
N GLN A 461 -14.83 0.05 -3.92
CA GLN A 461 -16.00 0.83 -4.35
C GLN A 461 -15.63 2.20 -4.93
N ARG A 462 -14.36 2.62 -4.87
CA ARG A 462 -13.92 3.96 -5.28
C ARG A 462 -13.18 4.00 -6.61
N GLN A 463 -13.44 5.06 -7.38
CA GLN A 463 -12.75 5.37 -8.65
C GLN A 463 -11.25 5.71 -8.49
N ASP A 464 -10.79 5.94 -7.26
CA ASP A 464 -9.38 6.13 -6.91
C ASP A 464 -8.71 4.91 -6.25
N VAL A 465 -9.37 3.74 -6.25
CA VAL A 465 -8.78 2.47 -5.79
C VAL A 465 -7.41 2.22 -6.43
N GLY A 466 -6.45 1.80 -5.62
CA GLY A 466 -5.08 1.53 -6.04
C GLY A 466 -4.22 2.77 -6.32
N LYS A 467 -4.75 3.99 -6.27
CA LYS A 467 -3.97 5.23 -6.34
C LYS A 467 -3.40 5.57 -4.96
N TYR A 468 -2.35 6.41 -4.91
CA TYR A 468 -1.82 6.92 -3.64
C TYR A 468 -2.54 8.20 -3.23
N LYS A 469 -2.80 8.33 -1.93
CA LYS A 469 -3.52 9.44 -1.32
C LYS A 469 -2.71 9.99 -0.16
N LEU A 470 -2.62 11.31 -0.09
CA LEU A 470 -2.15 12.02 1.08
C LEU A 470 -3.35 12.20 2.02
N TYR A 471 -3.20 11.83 3.28
CA TYR A 471 -4.07 12.20 4.38
C TYR A 471 -3.35 13.24 5.23
N THR A 472 -4.06 14.28 5.67
CA THR A 472 -3.58 15.23 6.67
C THR A 472 -4.65 15.52 7.73
N GLN A 473 -4.20 15.82 8.94
CA GLN A 473 -4.99 16.41 10.01
C GLN A 473 -4.31 17.69 10.51
N VAL A 474 -5.11 18.74 10.65
CA VAL A 474 -4.71 20.07 11.12
C VAL A 474 -5.78 20.55 12.12
N GLY A 475 -5.54 20.34 13.41
CA GLY A 475 -6.53 20.48 14.46
C GLY A 475 -7.68 19.48 14.27
N GLU A 476 -8.91 20.00 14.22
CA GLU A 476 -10.11 19.19 13.95
C GLU A 476 -10.27 18.83 12.46
N GLN A 477 -9.66 19.60 11.55
CA GLN A 477 -9.83 19.42 10.11
C GLN A 477 -9.06 18.18 9.64
N LYS A 478 -9.77 17.24 9.01
CA LYS A 478 -9.25 15.97 8.48
C LYS A 478 -9.60 15.86 7.01
N MET A 479 -8.60 15.68 6.15
CA MET A 479 -8.79 15.72 4.70
C MET A 479 -7.83 14.77 3.97
N SER A 480 -8.23 14.31 2.78
CA SER A 480 -7.44 13.40 1.96
C SER A 480 -7.61 13.70 0.47
N ARG A 481 -6.50 13.71 -0.29
CA ARG A 481 -6.48 13.96 -1.74
C ARG A 481 -5.59 12.93 -2.44
N THR A 482 -5.96 12.52 -3.64
CA THR A 482 -5.13 11.66 -4.49
C THR A 482 -3.89 12.44 -4.94
N MET A 483 -2.70 11.88 -4.69
CA MET A 483 -1.44 12.55 -5.00
C MET A 483 -1.16 12.53 -6.50
N SER A 484 -0.50 13.58 -6.99
CA SER A 484 0.17 13.53 -8.29
C SER A 484 1.39 12.62 -8.23
N LYS A 485 1.92 12.21 -9.40
CA LYS A 485 3.12 11.37 -9.51
C LYS A 485 4.36 12.12 -9.02
N GLU A 486 4.39 13.42 -9.24
CA GLU A 486 5.47 14.36 -8.89
C GLU A 486 5.53 14.53 -7.37
N ASP A 487 4.38 14.74 -6.71
CA ASP A 487 4.28 14.87 -5.25
C ASP A 487 4.57 13.55 -4.54
N LEU A 488 4.14 12.42 -5.13
CA LEU A 488 4.44 11.10 -4.61
C LEU A 488 5.95 10.78 -4.67
N ASN A 489 6.61 11.14 -5.78
CA ASN A 489 8.06 11.04 -5.90
C ASN A 489 8.75 11.98 -4.90
N ALA A 490 8.31 13.24 -4.79
CA ALA A 490 8.91 14.22 -3.90
C ALA A 490 8.84 13.81 -2.42
N TYR A 491 7.75 13.17 -2.01
CA TYR A 491 7.56 12.57 -0.70
C TYR A 491 8.52 11.39 -0.45
N PHE A 492 8.56 10.40 -1.35
CA PHE A 492 9.40 9.21 -1.17
C PHE A 492 10.89 9.50 -1.27
N ASP A 493 11.29 10.46 -2.12
CA ASP A 493 12.68 10.89 -2.30
C ASP A 493 13.14 11.89 -1.22
N ARG A 494 12.22 12.37 -0.37
CA ARG A 494 12.44 13.39 0.68
C ARG A 494 13.05 14.70 0.15
N VAL A 495 12.56 15.18 -0.99
CA VAL A 495 12.95 16.48 -1.57
C VAL A 495 11.91 17.59 -1.32
N THR A 496 10.96 17.34 -0.41
CA THR A 496 10.00 18.31 0.13
C THR A 496 9.72 18.02 1.61
N THR A 497 9.22 19.02 2.34
CA THR A 497 8.85 18.93 3.76
C THR A 497 7.35 18.66 3.96
N PRO A 498 6.93 18.18 5.15
CA PRO A 498 5.51 17.95 5.45
C PRO A 498 4.62 19.19 5.26
N SER A 499 5.05 20.36 5.76
CA SER A 499 4.34 21.63 5.55
C SER A 499 4.09 21.91 4.07
N LYS A 500 5.14 22.03 3.26
CA LYS A 500 5.08 22.34 1.82
C LYS A 500 4.24 21.33 1.03
N LEU A 501 4.31 20.05 1.38
CA LEU A 501 3.50 19.01 0.74
C LEU A 501 2.01 19.15 1.08
N VAL A 502 1.69 19.45 2.34
CA VAL A 502 0.32 19.73 2.80
C VAL A 502 -0.22 21.03 2.19
N GLU A 503 0.55 22.12 2.19
CA GLU A 503 0.14 23.40 1.59
C GLU A 503 -0.15 23.27 0.10
N LYS A 504 0.72 22.57 -0.66
CA LYS A 504 0.50 22.32 -2.08
C LYS A 504 -0.77 21.51 -2.36
N ASN A 505 -1.06 20.49 -1.55
CA ASN A 505 -2.19 19.59 -1.78
C ASN A 505 -3.51 20.09 -1.19
N PHE A 506 -3.47 20.90 -0.13
CA PHE A 506 -4.63 21.24 0.70
C PHE A 506 -4.75 22.72 1.06
N GLY A 507 -3.84 23.61 0.63
CA GLY A 507 -3.89 25.03 1.00
C GLY A 507 -5.20 25.73 0.64
N GLU A 508 -5.86 25.31 -0.46
CA GLU A 508 -7.25 25.64 -0.79
C GLU A 508 -8.24 25.26 0.32
N GLN A 509 -8.20 24.01 0.78
CA GLN A 509 -9.13 23.47 1.78
C GLN A 509 -8.86 24.01 3.19
N LEU A 510 -7.60 24.37 3.45
CA LEU A 510 -7.14 25.02 4.67
C LEU A 510 -7.33 26.56 4.63
N HIS A 511 -7.70 27.14 3.47
CA HIS A 511 -7.79 28.58 3.22
C HIS A 511 -6.48 29.36 3.50
N LEU A 512 -5.33 28.79 3.13
CA LEU A 512 -4.01 29.40 3.36
C LEU A 512 -3.68 30.50 2.32
N ALA A 513 -3.15 31.63 2.79
CA ALA A 513 -2.66 32.69 1.91
C ALA A 513 -1.53 32.22 0.98
N SER A 514 -0.70 31.27 1.40
CA SER A 514 0.36 30.68 0.56
C SER A 514 -0.18 30.00 -0.71
N PHE A 515 -1.39 29.43 -0.66
CA PHE A 515 -2.08 28.89 -1.83
C PHE A 515 -2.58 29.99 -2.78
N TYR A 516 -3.01 31.14 -2.26
CA TYR A 516 -3.51 32.24 -3.08
C TYR A 516 -2.40 33.11 -3.70
N ASN A 517 -1.24 33.18 -3.05
CA ASN A 517 -0.08 33.95 -3.50
C ASN A 517 0.52 33.48 -4.85
N GLN A 518 0.15 32.29 -5.35
CA GLN A 518 0.54 31.83 -6.70
C GLN A 518 -0.28 32.50 -7.82
N PHE A 519 -1.46 33.03 -7.53
CA PHE A 519 -2.34 33.65 -8.52
C PHE A 519 -2.08 35.16 -8.59
N LYS A 520 -1.39 35.59 -9.65
CA LYS A 520 -1.20 37.01 -9.99
C LYS A 520 -2.07 37.35 -11.18
N LEU A 521 -2.80 38.46 -11.08
CA LEU A 521 -3.65 38.95 -12.16
C LEU A 521 -2.77 39.45 -13.31
N GLU A 522 -3.14 39.15 -14.57
CA GLU A 522 -2.42 39.70 -15.71
C GLU A 522 -2.59 41.23 -15.78
N GLU A 523 -1.62 41.90 -16.40
CA GLU A 523 -1.71 43.33 -16.69
C GLU A 523 -2.86 43.64 -17.66
N GLY A 524 -3.34 44.90 -17.69
CA GLY A 524 -4.43 45.32 -18.56
C GLY A 524 -5.86 45.14 -17.99
N VAL A 525 -5.97 44.86 -16.68
CA VAL A 525 -7.25 44.78 -15.94
C VAL A 525 -7.47 46.05 -15.12
N LYS A 526 -8.54 46.78 -15.46
CA LYS A 526 -8.96 48.07 -14.90
C LYS A 526 -9.76 47.94 -13.60
N GLU A 527 -10.59 46.90 -13.49
CA GLU A 527 -11.39 46.63 -12.29
C GLU A 527 -11.66 45.13 -12.14
N VAL A 528 -11.59 44.61 -10.91
CA VAL A 528 -12.15 43.30 -10.56
C VAL A 528 -13.41 43.48 -9.71
N ARG A 529 -14.50 42.81 -10.11
CA ARG A 529 -15.80 42.82 -9.42
C ARG A 529 -16.19 41.41 -8.99
N ILE A 530 -16.62 41.27 -7.75
CA ILE A 530 -17.24 40.05 -7.20
C ILE A 530 -18.68 40.37 -6.83
N ALA A 531 -19.63 39.54 -7.27
CA ALA A 531 -21.06 39.79 -7.12
C ALA A 531 -21.85 38.49 -6.97
N LYS A 532 -22.98 38.55 -6.24
CA LYS A 532 -23.92 37.43 -6.11
C LYS A 532 -24.84 37.39 -7.34
N SER A 533 -24.99 36.23 -7.97
CA SER A 533 -25.90 36.00 -9.09
C SER A 533 -27.35 35.92 -8.62
N GLN A 534 -28.30 35.99 -9.56
CA GLN A 534 -29.73 35.79 -9.27
C GLN A 534 -30.02 34.38 -8.71
N GLN A 535 -29.20 33.38 -9.06
CA GLN A 535 -29.26 32.01 -8.52
C GLN A 535 -28.61 31.90 -7.12
N GLY A 536 -28.07 32.99 -6.59
CA GLY A 536 -27.47 33.07 -5.26
C GLY A 536 -25.97 32.79 -5.20
N ASP A 537 -25.33 32.51 -6.34
CA ASP A 537 -23.91 32.14 -6.41
C ASP A 537 -22.98 33.34 -6.52
N TRP A 538 -21.90 33.36 -5.73
CA TRP A 538 -20.86 34.38 -5.88
C TRP A 538 -20.03 34.12 -7.14
N THR A 539 -19.99 35.13 -8.01
CA THR A 539 -19.23 35.13 -9.27
C THR A 539 -18.16 36.22 -9.26
N VAL A 540 -17.07 36.00 -9.99
CA VAL A 540 -16.02 36.99 -10.28
C VAL A 540 -16.02 37.33 -11.77
N SER A 541 -15.80 38.61 -12.07
CA SER A 541 -15.65 39.15 -13.42
C SER A 541 -14.67 40.32 -13.41
N ALA A 542 -13.89 40.47 -14.47
CA ALA A 542 -12.91 41.54 -14.64
C ALA A 542 -13.32 42.50 -15.76
N LYS A 543 -12.96 43.77 -15.63
CA LYS A 543 -13.05 44.79 -16.67
C LYS A 543 -11.64 45.11 -17.18
N LEU A 544 -11.45 45.05 -18.49
CA LEU A 544 -10.19 45.37 -19.15
C LEU A 544 -10.00 46.88 -19.33
N ASP A 545 -8.78 47.31 -19.65
CA ASP A 545 -8.46 48.73 -19.92
C ASP A 545 -9.21 49.30 -21.13
N ASP A 546 -9.63 48.45 -22.08
CA ASP A 546 -10.50 48.80 -23.21
C ASP A 546 -12.00 48.73 -22.87
N ASP A 547 -12.33 48.74 -21.57
CA ASP A 547 -13.66 48.68 -20.98
C ASP A 547 -14.52 47.44 -21.33
N ARG A 548 -14.00 46.48 -22.09
CA ARG A 548 -14.60 45.14 -22.24
C ARG A 548 -14.64 44.41 -20.90
N MET A 549 -15.64 43.54 -20.73
CA MET A 549 -15.83 42.70 -19.54
C MET A 549 -15.56 41.24 -19.90
N THR A 550 -14.95 40.48 -18.97
CA THR A 550 -14.91 39.02 -19.03
C THR A 550 -16.29 38.41 -18.73
N GLY A 551 -16.41 37.11 -18.94
CA GLY A 551 -17.43 36.26 -18.37
C GLY A 551 -17.43 36.28 -16.82
N LYS A 552 -18.43 35.60 -16.27
CA LYS A 552 -18.68 35.50 -14.82
C LYS A 552 -18.36 34.09 -14.33
N ALA A 553 -17.17 33.89 -13.80
CA ALA A 553 -16.76 32.61 -13.23
C ALA A 553 -17.37 32.41 -11.82
N VAL A 554 -17.92 31.24 -11.53
CA VAL A 554 -18.49 30.91 -10.21
C VAL A 554 -17.37 30.51 -9.24
N LEU A 555 -17.32 31.20 -8.09
CA LEU A 555 -16.33 30.93 -7.04
C LEU A 555 -16.64 29.63 -6.30
N SER A 556 -15.62 28.83 -5.98
CA SER A 556 -15.78 27.63 -5.16
C SER A 556 -16.21 27.99 -3.73
N TRP A 557 -16.73 26.99 -2.98
CA TRP A 557 -16.99 27.18 -1.55
C TRP A 557 -15.72 27.59 -0.78
N HIS A 558 -14.56 27.02 -1.14
CA HIS A 558 -13.30 27.33 -0.46
C HIS A 558 -12.83 28.77 -0.71
N ASP A 559 -13.01 29.28 -1.94
CA ASP A 559 -12.67 30.66 -2.30
C ASP A 559 -13.63 31.68 -1.65
N LYS A 560 -14.92 31.33 -1.57
CA LYS A 560 -15.93 32.13 -0.83
C LYS A 560 -15.51 32.28 0.64
N GLN A 561 -15.05 31.21 1.30
CA GLN A 561 -14.53 31.27 2.68
C GLN A 561 -13.20 32.02 2.79
N ALA A 562 -12.26 31.80 1.86
CA ALA A 562 -10.96 32.46 1.87
C ALA A 562 -11.07 33.99 1.71
N LEU A 563 -11.99 34.47 0.86
CA LEU A 563 -12.26 35.89 0.65
C LEU A 563 -13.02 36.53 1.82
N PHE A 564 -14.18 36.00 2.18
CA PHE A 564 -15.10 36.67 3.10
C PHE A 564 -14.85 36.36 4.58
N THR A 565 -14.47 35.12 4.91
CA THR A 565 -14.35 34.63 6.28
C THR A 565 -12.92 34.74 6.80
N HIS A 566 -11.96 34.17 6.06
CA HIS A 566 -10.56 34.11 6.48
C HIS A 566 -9.71 35.29 6.01
N LYS A 567 -10.16 36.02 4.98
CA LYS A 567 -9.46 37.17 4.36
C LYS A 567 -8.03 36.81 3.88
N THR A 568 -7.84 35.57 3.44
CA THR A 568 -6.57 35.01 2.95
C THR A 568 -6.46 34.99 1.43
N ALA A 569 -7.53 35.40 0.71
CA ALA A 569 -7.54 35.62 -0.73
C ALA A 569 -8.05 37.04 -1.04
N THR A 570 -7.43 37.74 -1.99
CA THR A 570 -7.97 39.00 -2.53
C THR A 570 -8.88 38.76 -3.73
N LYS A 571 -9.68 39.77 -4.13
CA LYS A 571 -10.53 39.66 -5.33
C LYS A 571 -9.69 39.49 -6.60
N GLU A 572 -8.53 40.14 -6.66
CA GLU A 572 -7.55 40.08 -7.76
C GLU A 572 -6.93 38.67 -7.88
N GLN A 573 -6.57 38.04 -6.76
CA GLN A 573 -6.08 36.65 -6.74
C GLN A 573 -7.16 35.67 -7.22
N LEU A 574 -8.43 35.91 -6.90
CA LEU A 574 -9.53 35.08 -7.39
C LEU A 574 -9.85 35.34 -8.87
N ALA A 575 -9.83 36.59 -9.34
CA ALA A 575 -9.89 36.87 -10.77
C ALA A 575 -8.73 36.21 -11.52
N ALA A 576 -7.52 36.25 -10.95
CA ALA A 576 -6.35 35.59 -11.54
C ALA A 576 -6.51 34.07 -11.65
N ARG A 577 -7.01 33.43 -10.58
CA ARG A 577 -7.32 32.00 -10.54
C ARG A 577 -8.33 31.56 -11.61
N TYR A 578 -9.31 32.42 -11.93
CA TYR A 578 -10.49 32.04 -12.73
C TYR A 578 -10.55 32.62 -14.14
N LEU A 579 -9.89 33.75 -14.40
CA LEU A 579 -10.10 34.57 -15.61
C LEU A 579 -8.81 34.82 -16.42
N ASN A 580 -7.61 34.53 -15.91
CA ASN A 580 -6.36 34.84 -16.62
C ASN A 580 -6.25 34.23 -18.03
N THR A 581 -6.87 33.07 -18.27
CA THR A 581 -6.93 32.46 -19.61
C THR A 581 -7.76 33.31 -20.57
N GLU A 582 -8.99 33.66 -20.18
CA GLU A 582 -9.91 34.51 -20.95
C GLU A 582 -9.33 35.91 -21.17
N ILE A 583 -8.72 36.50 -20.14
CA ILE A 583 -8.02 37.79 -20.22
C ILE A 583 -6.91 37.75 -21.28
N LYS A 584 -6.11 36.66 -21.31
CA LYS A 584 -5.06 36.46 -22.32
C LYS A 584 -5.62 36.30 -23.72
N GLU A 585 -6.70 35.53 -23.89
CA GLU A 585 -7.39 35.36 -25.18
C GLU A 585 -7.94 36.70 -25.69
N MET A 586 -8.70 37.43 -24.87
CA MET A 586 -9.23 38.76 -25.20
C MET A 586 -8.13 39.80 -25.51
N GLN A 587 -6.92 39.63 -24.96
CA GLN A 587 -5.76 40.47 -25.26
C GLN A 587 -5.06 40.07 -26.57
N THR A 588 -4.91 38.78 -26.88
CA THR A 588 -4.32 38.35 -28.17
C THR A 588 -5.23 38.70 -29.34
N GLU A 589 -6.55 38.60 -29.17
CA GLU A 589 -7.55 39.12 -30.13
C GLU A 589 -7.35 40.61 -30.41
N LYS A 590 -7.15 41.42 -29.36
CA LYS A 590 -6.91 42.88 -29.47
C LYS A 590 -5.63 43.20 -30.23
N VAL A 591 -4.58 42.40 -30.05
CA VAL A 591 -3.33 42.54 -30.82
C VAL A 591 -3.53 42.14 -32.28
N SER A 592 -4.19 41.01 -32.53
CA SER A 592 -4.52 40.53 -33.88
C SER A 592 -5.37 41.53 -34.66
N ALA A 593 -6.46 42.03 -34.07
CA ALA A 593 -7.32 43.05 -34.67
C ALA A 593 -6.55 44.35 -34.97
N LYS A 594 -5.66 44.81 -34.07
CA LYS A 594 -4.79 45.98 -34.32
C LYS A 594 -3.71 45.75 -35.38
N GLN A 595 -3.32 44.51 -35.66
CA GLN A 595 -2.41 44.17 -36.77
C GLN A 595 -3.18 44.06 -38.09
N ALA A 596 -4.40 43.51 -38.08
CA ALA A 596 -5.29 43.47 -39.25
C ALA A 596 -5.69 44.89 -39.72
N PHE A 597 -5.93 45.82 -38.79
CA PHE A 597 -6.19 47.25 -39.09
C PHE A 597 -4.93 48.07 -39.45
N LYS A 598 -3.76 47.42 -39.57
CA LYS A 598 -2.46 48.05 -39.92
C LYS A 598 -1.84 47.45 -41.20
N ARG A 599 -2.59 46.60 -41.91
CA ARG A 599 -2.27 46.08 -43.24
C ARG A 599 -3.30 46.59 -44.24
#